data_AF-A0A936XVW8-F1
#
_entry.id   AF-A0A936XVW8-F1
#
_cell.length_a   1.000
_cell.length_b   1.000
_cell.length_c   1.000
_cell.angle_alpha   90.00
_cell.angle_beta   90.00
_cell.angle_gamma   90.00
#
_symmetry.space_group_name_H-M   'P 1'
#
loop_
_entity.id
_entity.type
_entity.pdbx_description
1 polymer ?
#
loop_
_entity_poly.entity_id
_entity_poly.type
_entity_poly.pdbx_seq_one_letter_code
_entity_poly.pdbx_strand_id
1 'polypeptide(L)'
;MRAFFISFTIIILGLILSILSDKLQNAWVKRHRKGVLFYTSLLLISSIILTFFSLKGDNYDTKKKNSEEKSNPKYLFRNSLFNEGENDVMLLLSNQANSPCYDMNRLDCWSKNVKAKLGDTIRIRLYYHNTSDKAIHNVSLFLRPQSFNSVEYCRFQGGVFSESNPSISDTASVAFNEFMNLKYIFGSAKWLLSFNIDGSPVSNVELFGTGFNVGTVNSKSMGILFADFEVVKGN
;
A
#
# COMPACT_ATOMS: atom_id res chain seq x y z
N MET A 1 2.79 26.94 -30.58
CA MET A 1 3.46 25.75 -31.15
C MET A 1 3.34 24.45 -30.31
N ARG A 2 2.85 24.48 -29.06
CA ARG A 2 2.65 23.25 -28.24
C ARG A 2 1.30 22.53 -28.45
N ALA A 3 0.27 23.22 -28.93
CA ALA A 3 -1.07 22.63 -29.16
C ALA A 3 -1.12 21.70 -30.40
N PHE A 4 -0.24 21.89 -31.39
CA PHE A 4 -0.21 21.06 -32.60
C PHE A 4 0.36 19.65 -32.35
N PHE A 5 1.26 19.49 -31.38
CA PHE A 5 1.87 18.18 -31.08
C PHE A 5 0.90 17.20 -30.42
N ILE A 6 -0.01 17.69 -29.58
CA ILE A 6 -1.00 16.85 -28.87
C ILE A 6 -2.03 16.28 -29.86
N SER A 7 -2.46 17.07 -30.84
CA SER A 7 -3.42 16.63 -31.86
C SER A 7 -2.84 15.53 -32.75
N PHE A 8 -1.57 15.64 -33.14
CA PHE A 8 -0.92 14.65 -34.00
C PHE A 8 -0.71 13.30 -33.30
N THR A 9 -0.38 13.30 -32.00
CA THR A 9 -0.25 12.06 -31.22
C THR A 9 -1.57 11.30 -31.06
N ILE A 10 -2.70 12.00 -30.95
CA ILE A 10 -4.02 11.37 -30.82
C ILE A 10 -4.44 10.69 -32.14
N ILE A 11 -4.15 11.32 -33.28
CA ILE A 11 -4.47 10.76 -34.60
C ILE A 11 -3.66 9.48 -34.87
N ILE A 12 -2.37 9.48 -34.54
CA ILE A 12 -1.51 8.29 -34.69
C ILE A 12 -1.99 7.15 -33.80
N LEU A 13 -2.37 7.44 -32.55
CA LEU A 13 -2.86 6.42 -31.62
C LEU A 13 -4.18 5.79 -32.11
N GLY A 14 -5.08 6.59 -32.68
CA GLY A 14 -6.34 6.11 -33.28
C GLY A 14 -6.11 5.19 -34.49
N LEU A 15 -5.17 5.55 -35.38
CA LEU A 15 -4.79 4.73 -36.53
C LEU A 15 -4.16 3.40 -36.10
N ILE A 16 -3.28 3.41 -35.10
CA ILE A 16 -2.66 2.19 -34.56
C ILE A 16 -3.72 1.26 -33.96
N LEU A 17 -4.67 1.80 -33.19
CA LEU A 17 -5.76 1.01 -32.59
C LEU A 17 -6.70 0.41 -33.66
N SER A 18 -6.98 1.15 -34.73
CA SER A 18 -7.78 0.64 -35.86
C SER A 18 -7.11 -0.56 -36.53
N ILE A 19 -5.79 -0.47 -36.80
CA ILE A 19 -5.04 -1.55 -37.46
C ILE A 19 -4.91 -2.78 -36.55
N LEU A 20 -4.76 -2.58 -35.23
CA LEU A 20 -4.72 -3.68 -34.27
C LEU A 20 -6.07 -4.39 -34.15
N SER A 21 -7.19 -3.67 -34.22
CA SER A 21 -8.53 -4.25 -34.21
C SER A 21 -8.76 -5.21 -35.39
N ASP A 22 -8.39 -4.79 -36.61
CA ASP A 22 -8.59 -5.63 -37.80
C ASP A 22 -7.74 -6.91 -37.77
N LYS A 23 -6.52 -6.85 -37.22
CA LYS A 23 -5.67 -8.03 -37.05
C LYS A 23 -6.21 -9.00 -36.00
N LEU A 24 -6.76 -8.48 -34.91
CA LEU A 24 -7.35 -9.30 -33.84
C LEU A 24 -8.66 -9.96 -34.31
N GLN A 25 -9.49 -9.26 -35.09
CA GLN A 25 -10.70 -9.84 -35.68
C GLN A 25 -10.39 -10.99 -36.64
N ASN A 26 -9.38 -10.82 -37.50
CA ASN A 26 -8.98 -11.86 -38.46
C ASN A 26 -8.35 -13.09 -37.79
N ALA A 27 -7.63 -12.90 -36.67
CA ALA A 27 -7.07 -14.01 -35.90
C ALA A 27 -8.16 -14.81 -35.15
N TRP A 28 -9.25 -14.15 -34.72
CA TRP A 28 -10.29 -14.77 -33.91
C TRP A 28 -11.36 -15.49 -34.75
N VAL A 29 -11.74 -14.93 -35.91
CA VAL A 29 -12.70 -15.55 -36.84
C VAL A 29 -12.19 -16.89 -37.40
N LYS A 30 -10.87 -17.09 -37.48
CA LYS A 30 -10.28 -18.36 -37.94
C LYS A 30 -10.38 -19.48 -36.90
N ARG A 31 -10.69 -19.18 -35.63
CA ARG A 31 -10.68 -20.18 -34.55
C ARG A 31 -12.06 -20.69 -34.15
N HIS A 32 -13.14 -19.95 -34.37
CA HIS A 32 -14.49 -20.33 -33.92
C HIS A 32 -15.59 -20.08 -34.97
N ARG A 33 -15.76 -21.04 -35.91
CA ARG A 33 -17.01 -21.21 -36.64
C ARG A 33 -18.04 -21.89 -35.73
N LYS A 34 -18.73 -21.12 -34.88
CA LYS A 34 -20.07 -21.37 -34.30
C LYS A 34 -20.31 -20.35 -33.19
N GLY A 35 -20.97 -19.24 -33.52
CA GLY A 35 -21.36 -18.23 -32.54
C GLY A 35 -21.48 -16.81 -33.11
N VAL A 36 -22.19 -16.65 -34.24
CA VAL A 36 -22.28 -15.37 -34.97
C VAL A 36 -23.44 -14.48 -34.49
N LEU A 37 -24.16 -14.82 -33.41
CA LEU A 37 -25.36 -14.08 -33.01
C LEU A 37 -25.25 -13.22 -31.74
N PHE A 38 -24.07 -13.07 -31.11
CA PHE A 38 -23.94 -12.32 -29.84
C PHE A 38 -23.20 -10.98 -29.92
N TYR A 39 -22.57 -10.61 -31.04
CA TYR A 39 -21.66 -9.47 -31.08
C TYR A 39 -22.22 -8.17 -31.70
N THR A 40 -23.38 -8.20 -32.35
CA THR A 40 -23.98 -6.98 -32.91
C THR A 40 -24.64 -6.09 -31.86
N SER A 41 -24.96 -6.63 -30.67
CA SER A 41 -25.57 -5.86 -29.57
C SER A 41 -24.57 -5.04 -28.75
N LEU A 42 -23.28 -5.39 -28.77
CA LEU A 42 -22.27 -4.70 -27.93
C LEU A 42 -21.69 -3.44 -28.60
N LEU A 43 -21.71 -3.37 -29.94
CA LEU A 43 -21.22 -2.19 -30.68
C LEU A 43 -22.19 -1.00 -30.62
N LEU A 44 -23.49 -1.24 -30.44
CA LEU A 44 -24.50 -0.18 -30.28
C LEU A 44 -24.42 0.55 -28.93
N ILE A 45 -23.88 -0.09 -27.88
CA ILE A 45 -23.77 0.53 -26.54
C ILE A 45 -22.59 1.51 -26.47
N SER A 46 -21.51 1.28 -27.23
CA SER A 46 -20.33 2.18 -27.21
C SER A 46 -20.59 3.54 -27.89
N SER A 47 -21.49 3.59 -28.88
CA SER A 47 -21.83 4.82 -29.59
C SER A 47 -22.72 5.77 -28.79
N ILE A 48 -23.44 5.27 -27.77
CA ILE A 48 -24.33 6.09 -26.93
C ILE A 48 -23.57 6.75 -25.77
N ILE A 49 -22.47 6.15 -25.30
CA ILE A 49 -21.68 6.69 -24.18
C ILE A 49 -20.78 7.85 -24.64
N LEU A 50 -20.35 7.88 -25.91
CA LEU A 50 -19.51 8.95 -26.45
C LEU A 50 -20.25 10.26 -26.77
N THR A 51 -21.56 10.24 -26.98
CA THR A 51 -22.37 11.47 -27.14
C THR A 51 -22.72 12.11 -25.79
N PHE A 52 -22.72 11.37 -24.69
CA PHE A 52 -23.01 11.93 -23.35
C PHE A 52 -21.84 12.72 -22.73
N PHE A 53 -20.60 12.47 -23.14
CA PHE A 53 -19.43 13.21 -22.65
C PHE A 53 -19.07 14.45 -23.49
N SER A 54 -19.72 14.68 -24.63
CA SER A 54 -19.43 15.82 -25.52
C SER A 54 -20.33 17.05 -25.30
N LEU A 55 -21.30 17.01 -24.38
CA LEU A 55 -22.27 18.11 -24.15
C LEU A 55 -22.14 18.79 -22.78
N LYS A 56 -21.01 18.64 -22.08
CA LYS A 56 -20.80 19.26 -20.76
C LYS A 56 -19.48 20.03 -20.69
N GLY A 57 -19.25 20.88 -21.68
CA GLY A 57 -18.23 21.92 -21.63
C GLY A 57 -18.82 23.17 -22.24
N ASP A 58 -19.21 24.11 -21.39
CA ASP A 58 -19.18 25.58 -21.63
C ASP A 58 -20.03 26.28 -20.57
N ASN A 59 -19.38 26.68 -19.47
CA ASN A 59 -19.59 27.96 -18.76
C ASN A 59 -18.86 27.91 -17.43
N TYR A 60 -17.68 28.53 -17.38
CA TYR A 60 -17.23 29.18 -16.14
C TYR A 60 -16.74 30.58 -16.46
N ASP A 61 -17.63 31.50 -16.11
CA ASP A 61 -17.53 32.94 -16.17
C ASP A 61 -16.43 33.43 -15.20
N THR A 62 -15.57 34.30 -15.73
CA THR A 62 -14.48 34.94 -14.99
C THR A 62 -15.02 36.07 -14.12
N LYS A 63 -15.02 35.90 -12.79
CA LYS A 63 -15.02 37.05 -11.86
C LYS A 63 -13.93 36.93 -10.79
N LYS A 64 -12.95 37.81 -10.99
CA LYS A 64 -11.88 38.22 -10.09
C LYS A 64 -12.46 38.84 -8.81
N LYS A 65 -12.16 38.27 -7.64
CA LYS A 65 -12.12 39.01 -6.37
C LYS A 65 -10.97 38.49 -5.53
N ASN A 66 -10.12 39.44 -5.11
CA ASN A 66 -9.00 39.24 -4.21
C ASN A 66 -9.50 38.77 -2.84
N SER A 67 -8.92 37.69 -2.33
CA SER A 67 -8.69 37.50 -0.90
C SER A 67 -7.50 36.55 -0.75
N GLU A 68 -6.38 37.11 -0.31
CA GLU A 68 -5.34 36.36 0.37
C GLU A 68 -5.98 35.63 1.55
N GLU A 69 -6.06 34.31 1.49
CA GLU A 69 -6.08 33.51 2.71
C GLU A 69 -5.30 32.22 2.46
N LYS A 70 -4.18 32.13 3.19
CA LYS A 70 -3.22 31.05 3.22
C LYS A 70 -3.92 29.69 3.17
N SER A 71 -3.55 28.86 2.20
CA SER A 71 -3.74 27.42 2.28
C SER A 71 -2.91 26.89 3.46
N ASN A 72 -3.48 26.94 4.66
CA ASN A 72 -2.96 26.25 5.83
C ASN A 72 -3.30 24.77 5.62
N PRO A 73 -2.34 23.87 5.37
CA PRO A 73 -2.66 22.45 5.26
C PRO A 73 -3.07 21.98 6.65
N LYS A 74 -4.39 21.92 6.86
CA LYS A 74 -5.10 21.01 7.75
C LYS A 74 -4.19 20.39 8.83
N TYR A 75 -3.86 21.18 9.85
CA TYR A 75 -3.45 20.65 11.15
C TYR A 75 -4.68 19.97 11.75
N LEU A 76 -4.97 18.74 11.29
CA LEU A 76 -5.67 17.79 12.13
C LEU A 76 -4.80 17.64 13.36
N PHE A 77 -5.26 18.18 14.49
CA PHE A 77 -4.69 17.86 15.80
C PHE A 77 -4.64 16.34 15.93
N ARG A 78 -3.48 15.75 15.66
CA ARG A 78 -3.18 14.38 16.04
C ARG A 78 -3.00 14.43 17.55
N ASN A 79 -4.06 14.15 18.29
CA ASN A 79 -3.95 13.76 19.70
C ASN A 79 -3.42 12.32 19.80
N SER A 80 -2.42 11.97 19.00
CA SER A 80 -1.69 10.74 19.14
C SER A 80 -0.50 11.03 20.03
N LEU A 81 -0.33 10.23 21.09
CA LEU A 81 0.85 10.29 21.94
C LEU A 81 2.02 9.48 21.35
N PHE A 82 1.84 8.92 20.15
CA PHE A 82 2.81 8.07 19.48
C PHE A 82 3.20 8.63 18.10
N ASN A 83 4.46 8.44 17.73
CA ASN A 83 4.99 8.65 16.37
C ASN A 83 4.68 10.02 15.76
N GLU A 84 4.70 11.08 16.56
CA GLU A 84 4.52 12.46 16.11
C GLU A 84 5.84 13.12 15.66
N GLY A 85 6.99 12.45 15.83
CA GLY A 85 8.27 12.95 15.34
C GLY A 85 8.36 12.92 13.82
N GLU A 86 9.05 13.89 13.22
CA GLU A 86 9.21 14.02 11.76
C GLU A 86 9.83 12.76 11.11
N ASN A 87 10.62 12.00 11.87
CA ASN A 87 11.30 10.79 11.42
C ASN A 87 10.64 9.48 11.89
N ASP A 88 9.48 9.56 12.56
CA ASP A 88 8.81 8.39 13.13
C ASP A 88 8.03 7.63 12.05
N VAL A 89 8.72 6.78 11.29
CA VAL A 89 8.07 5.91 10.30
C VAL A 89 7.66 4.59 10.94
N MET A 90 6.35 4.40 11.05
CA MET A 90 5.77 3.27 11.80
C MET A 90 5.96 1.94 11.10
N LEU A 91 5.52 1.78 9.86
CA LEU A 91 5.53 0.46 9.20
C LEU A 91 6.45 0.45 7.98
N LEU A 92 7.43 -0.43 7.97
CA LEU A 92 8.36 -0.59 6.86
C LEU A 92 8.61 -2.07 6.56
N LEU A 93 9.10 -2.34 5.35
CA LEU A 93 9.36 -3.67 4.83
C LEU A 93 10.79 -3.76 4.29
N SER A 94 11.36 -4.95 4.33
CA SER A 94 12.60 -5.31 3.65
C SER A 94 12.46 -6.67 3.00
N ASN A 95 12.92 -6.79 1.75
CA ASN A 95 13.11 -8.08 1.11
C ASN A 95 14.51 -8.60 1.48
N GLN A 96 14.55 -9.62 2.33
CA GLN A 96 15.79 -10.15 2.91
C GLN A 96 16.70 -10.83 1.88
N ALA A 97 16.19 -11.21 0.71
CA ALA A 97 17.00 -11.82 -0.36
C ALA A 97 17.76 -10.77 -1.19
N ASN A 98 17.16 -9.59 -1.40
CA ASN A 98 17.70 -8.57 -2.30
C ASN A 98 18.35 -7.39 -1.57
N SER A 99 17.84 -7.03 -0.39
CA SER A 99 18.30 -5.90 0.42
C SER A 99 18.10 -6.20 1.91
N PRO A 100 18.88 -7.15 2.47
CA PRO A 100 18.71 -7.51 3.87
C PRO A 100 18.99 -6.34 4.80
N CYS A 101 18.07 -6.12 5.72
CA CYS A 101 18.21 -5.16 6.81
C CYS A 101 18.52 -5.87 8.11
N TYR A 102 19.77 -5.73 8.57
CA TYR A 102 20.22 -6.24 9.87
C TYR A 102 20.36 -5.14 10.92
N ASP A 103 20.63 -3.91 10.47
CA ASP A 103 20.70 -2.75 11.34
C ASP A 103 19.30 -2.16 11.50
N MET A 104 18.82 -2.15 12.75
CA MET A 104 17.47 -1.72 13.11
C MET A 104 17.33 -0.20 13.22
N ASN A 105 18.46 0.50 13.27
CA ASN A 105 18.56 1.96 13.36
C ASN A 105 18.70 2.61 11.99
N ARG A 106 19.18 1.86 10.99
CA ARG A 106 19.30 2.33 9.62
C ARG A 106 17.98 2.19 8.88
N LEU A 107 17.47 3.28 8.34
CA LEU A 107 16.21 3.32 7.57
C LEU A 107 16.42 3.12 6.06
N ASP A 108 17.65 3.21 5.56
CA ASP A 108 17.94 3.27 4.12
C ASP A 108 17.70 1.96 3.36
N CYS A 109 17.75 0.82 4.05
CA CYS A 109 17.43 -0.49 3.47
C CYS A 109 15.94 -0.86 3.61
N TRP A 110 15.16 -0.05 4.33
CA TRP A 110 13.74 -0.26 4.58
C TRP A 110 12.89 0.56 3.62
N SER A 111 11.76 0.01 3.20
CA SER A 111 10.85 0.68 2.27
C SER A 111 9.38 0.45 2.61
N LYS A 112 8.54 1.40 2.22
CA LYS A 112 7.08 1.24 2.23
C LYS A 112 6.57 0.26 1.19
N ASN A 113 7.32 0.10 0.11
CA ASN A 113 6.93 -0.74 -1.02
C ASN A 113 8.14 -1.59 -1.41
N VAL A 114 7.97 -2.90 -1.39
CA VAL A 114 9.02 -3.84 -1.80
C VAL A 114 8.50 -4.75 -2.92
N LYS A 115 9.40 -5.20 -3.77
CA LYS A 115 9.12 -6.27 -4.74
C LYS A 115 9.66 -7.58 -4.22
N ALA A 116 8.99 -8.67 -4.51
CA ALA A 116 9.47 -10.00 -4.17
C ALA A 116 9.09 -11.06 -5.21
N LYS A 117 9.82 -12.17 -5.17
CA LYS A 117 9.62 -13.37 -5.99
C LYS A 117 9.47 -14.60 -5.10
N LEU A 118 9.11 -15.73 -5.71
CA LEU A 118 9.02 -17.02 -5.04
C LEU A 118 10.31 -17.33 -4.24
N GLY A 119 10.14 -17.71 -2.98
CA GLY A 119 11.23 -18.08 -2.07
C GLY A 119 11.86 -16.91 -1.32
N ASP A 120 11.52 -15.66 -1.63
CA ASP A 120 12.01 -14.51 -0.85
C ASP A 120 11.36 -14.49 0.56
N THR A 121 12.09 -13.92 1.52
CA THR A 121 11.56 -13.58 2.84
C THR A 121 11.36 -12.06 2.95
N ILE A 122 10.15 -11.65 3.31
CA ILE A 122 9.82 -10.27 3.63
C ILE A 122 9.84 -10.10 5.14
N ARG A 123 10.71 -9.21 5.63
CA ARG A 123 10.71 -8.76 7.02
C ARG A 123 9.90 -7.49 7.15
N ILE A 124 9.02 -7.45 8.13
CA ILE A 124 8.25 -6.26 8.53
C ILE A 124 8.91 -5.63 9.75
N ARG A 125 8.97 -4.30 9.76
CA ARG A 125 9.39 -3.46 10.90
C ARG A 125 8.22 -2.58 11.30
N LEU A 126 7.71 -2.78 12.51
CA LEU A 126 6.70 -1.94 13.15
C LEU A 126 7.36 -1.14 14.29
N TYR A 127 7.54 0.16 14.10
CA TYR A 127 8.11 1.09 15.04
C TYR A 127 7.04 1.86 15.81
N TYR A 128 7.25 2.02 17.11
CA TYR A 128 6.49 2.94 17.93
C TYR A 128 7.44 3.77 18.80
N HIS A 129 7.03 4.98 19.11
CA HIS A 129 7.74 5.96 19.91
C HIS A 129 6.71 6.77 20.68
N ASN A 130 6.76 6.70 22.01
CA ASN A 130 5.94 7.56 22.85
C ASN A 130 6.53 8.98 22.84
N THR A 131 5.97 9.85 22.00
CA THR A 131 6.43 11.23 21.85
C THR A 131 5.95 12.15 22.97
N SER A 132 5.06 11.66 23.85
CA SER A 132 4.55 12.44 24.98
C SER A 132 5.55 12.54 26.15
N ASP A 133 5.24 13.42 27.10
CA ASP A 133 6.04 13.64 28.32
C ASP A 133 5.61 12.73 29.49
N LYS A 134 4.75 11.74 29.23
CA LYS A 134 4.20 10.83 30.26
C LYS A 134 4.34 9.38 29.84
N ALA A 135 4.31 8.48 30.81
CA ALA A 135 4.18 7.05 30.54
C ALA A 135 2.77 6.73 30.02
N ILE A 136 2.68 5.78 29.10
CA ILE A 136 1.41 5.27 28.56
C ILE A 136 1.30 3.81 28.96
N HIS A 137 0.16 3.43 29.54
CA HIS A 137 -0.09 2.09 30.04
C HIS A 137 -0.90 1.26 29.04
N ASN A 138 -0.83 -0.07 29.19
CA ASN A 138 -1.58 -1.03 28.38
C ASN A 138 -1.42 -0.80 26.88
N VAL A 139 -0.18 -0.56 26.46
CA VAL A 139 0.16 -0.33 25.06
C VAL A 139 0.22 -1.67 24.35
N SER A 140 -0.41 -1.74 23.18
CA SER A 140 -0.44 -2.94 22.35
C SER A 140 -0.05 -2.63 20.91
N LEU A 141 0.65 -3.57 20.29
CA LEU A 141 1.06 -3.56 18.89
C LEU A 141 0.25 -4.57 18.09
N PHE A 142 -0.11 -4.25 16.86
CA PHE A 142 -0.78 -5.20 15.98
C PHE A 142 -0.20 -5.18 14.57
N LEU A 143 -0.37 -6.30 13.87
CA LEU A 143 -0.01 -6.45 12.47
C LEU A 143 -1.07 -7.31 11.77
N ARG A 144 -1.48 -6.92 10.56
CA ARG A 144 -2.46 -7.66 9.77
C ARG A 144 -2.29 -7.45 8.26
N PRO A 145 -2.79 -8.38 7.43
CA PRO A 145 -3.24 -9.73 7.79
C PRO A 145 -2.07 -10.67 8.06
N GLN A 146 -2.36 -11.85 8.62
CA GLN A 146 -1.38 -12.92 8.88
C GLN A 146 -0.95 -13.65 7.60
N SER A 147 -1.76 -13.60 6.55
CA SER A 147 -1.46 -14.24 5.27
C SER A 147 -2.20 -13.57 4.12
N PHE A 148 -1.69 -13.80 2.91
CA PHE A 148 -2.33 -13.44 1.65
C PHE A 148 -2.31 -14.66 0.73
N ASN A 149 -3.39 -14.85 -0.03
CA ASN A 149 -3.55 -15.99 -0.92
C ASN A 149 -3.81 -15.53 -2.35
N SER A 150 -2.98 -16.01 -3.28
CA SER A 150 -3.06 -15.78 -4.72
C SER A 150 -3.30 -14.31 -5.07
N VAL A 151 -2.30 -13.47 -4.79
CA VAL A 151 -2.32 -12.03 -5.06
C VAL A 151 -1.07 -11.59 -5.80
N GLU A 152 -1.21 -10.60 -6.69
CA GLU A 152 -0.07 -9.90 -7.31
C GLU A 152 0.41 -8.71 -6.45
N TYR A 153 -0.42 -8.30 -5.49
CA TYR A 153 -0.16 -7.18 -4.61
C TYR A 153 -0.78 -7.42 -3.25
N CYS A 154 -0.03 -7.19 -2.18
CA CYS A 154 -0.53 -7.26 -0.82
C CYS A 154 -0.18 -6.00 -0.03
N ARG A 155 -1.08 -5.63 0.89
CA ARG A 155 -0.93 -4.45 1.75
C ARG A 155 -1.08 -4.87 3.21
N PHE A 156 0.00 -4.70 3.95
CA PHE A 156 0.00 -4.82 5.40
C PHE A 156 -0.55 -3.56 6.04
N GLN A 157 -1.15 -3.74 7.21
CA GLN A 157 -1.42 -2.68 8.17
C GLN A 157 -0.83 -3.08 9.52
N GLY A 158 -0.13 -2.16 10.15
CA GLY A 158 0.38 -2.32 11.50
C GLY A 158 0.13 -1.05 12.29
N GLY A 159 0.13 -1.16 13.61
CA GLY A 159 -0.16 -0.01 14.46
C GLY A 159 0.12 -0.23 15.93
N VAL A 160 -0.03 0.86 16.66
CA VAL A 160 0.06 0.92 18.13
C VAL A 160 -1.20 1.56 18.68
N PHE A 161 -1.71 1.03 19.78
CA PHE A 161 -2.84 1.58 20.50
C PHE A 161 -2.65 1.37 21.99
N SER A 162 -3.46 2.05 22.79
CA SER A 162 -3.53 1.83 24.24
C SER A 162 -4.97 2.02 24.69
N GLU A 163 -5.31 1.51 25.86
CA GLU A 163 -6.67 1.62 26.43
C GLU A 163 -7.18 3.07 26.50
N SER A 164 -6.29 4.02 26.76
CA SER A 164 -6.64 5.44 26.98
C SER A 164 -6.34 6.37 25.80
N ASN A 165 -5.79 5.87 24.68
CA ASN A 165 -5.40 6.72 23.55
C ASN A 165 -5.87 6.17 22.20
N PRO A 166 -6.16 7.05 21.23
CA PRO A 166 -6.48 6.64 19.87
C PRO A 166 -5.42 5.72 19.28
N SER A 167 -5.85 4.72 18.51
CA SER A 167 -4.95 3.91 17.73
C SER A 167 -4.34 4.74 16.60
N ILE A 168 -3.04 4.57 16.37
CA ILE A 168 -2.40 4.99 15.14
C ILE A 168 -1.97 3.78 14.35
N SER A 169 -2.11 3.88 13.03
CA SER A 169 -1.78 2.78 12.13
C SER A 169 -1.21 3.29 10.84
N ASP A 170 -0.46 2.42 10.18
CA ASP A 170 0.24 2.71 8.96
C ASP A 170 0.21 1.47 8.06
N THR A 171 0.49 1.67 6.77
CA THR A 171 0.45 0.61 5.77
C THR A 171 1.74 0.55 4.97
N ALA A 172 2.03 -0.65 4.45
CA ALA A 172 3.16 -0.94 3.59
C ALA A 172 2.79 -2.09 2.65
N SER A 173 3.43 -2.20 1.49
CA SER A 173 3.01 -3.12 0.45
C SER A 173 4.14 -3.98 -0.15
N VAL A 174 3.76 -5.16 -0.61
CA VAL A 174 4.61 -6.04 -1.41
C VAL A 174 3.94 -6.26 -2.76
N ALA A 175 4.69 -6.04 -3.83
CA ALA A 175 4.28 -6.35 -5.20
C ALA A 175 5.03 -7.58 -5.72
N PHE A 176 4.32 -8.40 -6.49
CA PHE A 176 4.84 -9.60 -7.14
C PHE A 176 4.70 -9.45 -8.66
N ASN A 177 5.48 -10.22 -9.42
CA ASN A 177 5.37 -10.24 -10.88
C ASN A 177 4.34 -11.27 -11.39
N GLU A 178 3.79 -12.09 -10.48
CA GLU A 178 2.81 -13.14 -10.73
C GLU A 178 2.03 -13.39 -9.44
N PHE A 179 0.94 -14.15 -9.51
CA PHE A 179 0.12 -14.47 -8.34
C PHE A 179 0.89 -15.32 -7.33
N MET A 180 1.03 -14.79 -6.11
CA MET A 180 1.79 -15.40 -5.02
C MET A 180 0.96 -15.48 -3.75
N ASN A 181 1.39 -16.38 -2.86
CA ASN A 181 0.94 -16.42 -1.48
C ASN A 181 2.02 -15.80 -0.61
N LEU A 182 1.61 -15.11 0.46
CA LEU A 182 2.53 -14.60 1.47
C LEU A 182 2.12 -15.18 2.82
N LYS A 183 2.99 -15.98 3.44
CA LYS A 183 2.70 -16.70 4.69
C LYS A 183 3.60 -16.22 5.80
N TYR A 184 3.01 -15.90 6.94
CA TYR A 184 3.76 -15.59 8.15
C TYR A 184 4.61 -16.80 8.60
N ILE A 185 5.88 -16.55 8.94
CA ILE A 185 6.80 -17.55 9.49
C ILE A 185 6.56 -17.63 11.01
N PHE A 186 5.99 -18.75 11.46
CA PHE A 186 5.64 -18.95 12.87
C PHE A 186 6.86 -18.79 13.80
N GLY A 187 6.72 -17.95 14.83
CA GLY A 187 7.77 -17.70 15.81
C GLY A 187 8.86 -16.73 15.35
N SER A 188 8.73 -16.16 14.14
CA SER A 188 9.68 -15.14 13.67
C SER A 188 9.53 -13.80 14.39
N ALA A 189 8.34 -13.53 14.98
CA ALA A 189 8.08 -12.23 15.56
C ALA A 189 8.87 -11.97 16.86
N LYS A 190 9.54 -10.83 16.91
CA LYS A 190 10.33 -10.36 18.05
C LYS A 190 10.06 -8.89 18.31
N TRP A 191 9.95 -8.53 19.59
CA TRP A 191 9.83 -7.15 20.05
C TRP A 191 11.12 -6.70 20.75
N LEU A 192 11.63 -5.54 20.37
CA LEU A 192 12.85 -4.94 20.89
C LEU A 192 12.50 -3.58 21.50
N LEU A 193 12.59 -3.46 22.82
CA LEU A 193 12.50 -2.18 23.50
C LEU A 193 13.84 -1.44 23.36
N SER A 194 13.80 -0.16 22.98
CA SER A 194 14.98 0.70 22.83
C SER A 194 16.13 0.05 22.03
N PHE A 195 15.78 -0.78 21.04
CA PHE A 195 16.73 -1.50 20.17
C PHE A 195 17.64 -2.51 20.88
N ASN A 196 17.26 -3.00 22.06
CA ASN A 196 17.95 -4.12 22.71
C ASN A 196 17.92 -5.38 21.82
N ILE A 197 19.11 -5.89 21.48
CA ILE A 197 19.32 -6.89 20.42
C ILE A 197 18.65 -8.23 20.75
N ASP A 198 18.59 -8.61 22.03
CA ASP A 198 18.07 -9.91 22.44
C ASP A 198 16.54 -10.04 22.28
N GLY A 199 15.83 -8.91 22.26
CA GLY A 199 14.38 -8.83 22.08
C GLY A 199 13.58 -9.74 23.01
N SER A 200 12.27 -9.79 22.80
CA SER A 200 11.38 -10.77 23.43
C SER A 200 10.53 -11.42 22.33
N PRO A 201 10.33 -12.74 22.38
CA PRO A 201 9.48 -13.42 21.42
C PRO A 201 8.04 -12.91 21.55
N VAL A 202 7.36 -12.80 20.41
CA VAL A 202 5.96 -12.34 20.35
C VAL A 202 5.05 -13.50 19.98
N SER A 203 3.96 -13.67 20.72
CA SER A 203 2.94 -14.67 20.38
C SER A 203 2.22 -14.31 19.09
N ASN A 204 2.11 -15.29 18.19
CA ASN A 204 1.42 -15.10 16.90
C ASN A 204 -0.08 -14.80 17.11
N VAL A 205 -0.69 -15.44 18.11
CA VAL A 205 -2.12 -15.24 18.43
C VAL A 205 -2.37 -13.81 18.92
N GLU A 206 -1.44 -13.26 19.70
CA GLU A 206 -1.54 -11.89 20.19
C GLU A 206 -1.32 -10.90 19.06
N LEU A 207 -0.25 -11.06 18.27
CA LEU A 207 0.13 -10.12 17.21
C LEU A 207 -0.95 -9.96 16.12
N PHE A 208 -1.56 -11.06 15.68
CA PHE A 208 -2.56 -11.07 14.61
C PHE A 208 -4.00 -11.09 15.12
N GLY A 209 -4.21 -11.26 16.42
CA GLY A 209 -5.52 -11.25 17.08
C GLY A 209 -5.86 -9.86 17.65
N THR A 210 -5.92 -9.77 18.97
CA THR A 210 -6.30 -8.53 19.69
C THR A 210 -5.17 -7.51 19.82
N GLY A 211 -3.93 -7.87 19.47
CA GLY A 211 -2.73 -7.07 19.68
C GLY A 211 -1.83 -7.65 20.76
N PHE A 212 -0.52 -7.52 20.57
CA PHE A 212 0.54 -7.88 21.50
C PHE A 212 0.78 -6.76 22.51
N ASN A 213 0.51 -7.03 23.79
CA ASN A 213 0.65 -6.06 24.86
C ASN A 213 2.12 -5.92 25.28
N VAL A 214 2.68 -4.72 25.10
CA VAL A 214 4.07 -4.36 25.50
C VAL A 214 4.12 -3.70 26.88
N GLY A 215 2.99 -3.60 27.56
CA GLY A 215 2.84 -3.04 28.91
C GLY A 215 2.89 -1.52 28.92
N THR A 216 3.76 -0.98 29.78
CA THR A 216 3.93 0.47 29.92
C THR A 216 5.08 0.96 29.04
N VAL A 217 4.82 1.97 28.22
CA VAL A 217 5.85 2.67 27.45
C VAL A 217 6.13 4.01 28.11
N ASN A 218 7.32 4.14 28.69
CA ASN A 218 7.77 5.38 29.33
C ASN A 218 7.84 6.54 28.33
N SER A 219 7.85 7.77 28.86
CA SER A 219 8.04 8.97 28.03
C SER A 219 9.31 8.87 27.18
N LYS A 220 9.21 9.28 25.92
CA LYS A 220 10.29 9.26 24.90
C LYS A 220 10.87 7.87 24.60
N SER A 221 10.30 6.82 25.18
CA SER A 221 10.74 5.46 24.90
C SER A 221 10.17 4.98 23.58
N MET A 222 10.96 4.17 22.90
CA MET A 222 10.61 3.62 21.59
C MET A 222 10.89 2.13 21.55
N GLY A 223 10.29 1.46 20.58
CA GLY A 223 10.55 0.06 20.34
C GLY A 223 10.18 -0.33 18.93
N ILE A 224 10.61 -1.54 18.57
CA ILE A 224 10.32 -2.13 17.28
C ILE A 224 9.80 -3.54 17.47
N LEU A 225 8.82 -3.91 16.66
CA LEU A 225 8.42 -5.28 16.42
C LEU A 225 8.83 -5.72 15.00
N PHE A 226 9.38 -6.91 14.88
CA PHE A 226 9.65 -7.57 13.61
C PHE A 226 8.74 -8.77 13.42
N ALA A 227 8.47 -9.11 12.17
CA ALA A 227 7.79 -10.34 11.77
C ALA A 227 8.24 -10.70 10.34
N ASP A 228 8.51 -11.98 10.10
CA ASP A 228 8.96 -12.46 8.80
C ASP A 228 7.85 -13.23 8.08
N PHE A 229 7.81 -13.07 6.76
CA PHE A 229 6.87 -13.71 5.86
C PHE A 229 7.62 -14.36 4.70
N GLU A 230 7.25 -15.57 4.34
CA GLU A 230 7.76 -16.26 3.16
C GLU A 230 6.83 -16.07 1.96
N VAL A 231 7.44 -15.79 0.80
CA VAL A 231 6.73 -15.77 -0.48
C VAL A 231 6.68 -17.20 -1.03
N VAL A 232 5.48 -17.77 -1.13
CA VAL A 232 5.27 -19.12 -1.63
C VAL A 232 4.36 -19.11 -2.85
N LYS A 233 4.42 -20.17 -3.65
CA LYS A 233 3.69 -20.25 -4.92
C LYS A 233 2.18 -20.14 -4.67
N GLY A 234 1.49 -19.35 -5.49
CA GLY A 234 0.02 -19.34 -5.58
C GLY A 234 -0.50 -20.68 -6.11
N ASN A 235 -1.62 -21.15 -5.57
CA ASN A 235 -2.32 -22.32 -6.11
C ASN A 235 -3.19 -21.92 -7.31
#